data_AF-A0AA37JFC7-F1
#
_entry.id   AF-A0AA37JFC7-F1
#
_cell.length_a   1.000
_cell.length_b   1.000
_cell.length_c   1.000
_cell.angle_alpha   90.00
_cell.angle_beta   90.00
_cell.angle_gamma   90.00
#
_symmetry.space_group_name_H-M   'P 1'
#
loop_
_entity.id
_entity.type
_entity.pdbx_description
1 polymer ?
#
loop_
_entity_poly.entity_id
_entity_poly.type
_entity_poly.pdbx_seq_one_letter_code
_entity_poly.pdbx_strand_id
1 'polypeptide(L)'
;MKKSPMPYPVIQHSYASPSTVAWVIYQKYELDVPLYRQEKEWADLGVPLSRATMSYWILASYRDWLSPVVGLLKEKLLEQNYLHIDETPVQVLLEPGRKNTTDSYM
;
A
#
# COMPACT_ATOMS: atom_id res chain seq x y z
N MET A 1 -6.18 30.30 24.11
CA MET A 1 -5.55 29.91 22.82
C MET A 1 -6.63 29.35 21.90
N LYS A 2 -6.96 30.04 20.81
CA LYS A 2 -7.91 29.55 19.80
C LYS A 2 -7.12 28.62 18.87
N LYS A 3 -7.34 27.30 18.97
CA LYS A 3 -6.64 26.30 18.16
C LYS A 3 -7.20 26.37 16.74
N SER A 4 -6.35 26.56 15.73
CA SER A 4 -6.80 26.45 14.33
C SER A 4 -7.36 25.04 14.10
N PRO A 5 -8.49 24.90 13.39
CA PRO A 5 -9.02 23.59 13.07
C PRO A 5 -7.98 22.85 12.22
N MET A 6 -7.47 21.73 12.73
CA MET A 6 -6.63 20.86 11.93
C MET A 6 -7.52 20.08 10.96
N PRO A 7 -7.09 19.91 9.69
CA PRO A 7 -7.79 19.05 8.77
C PRO A 7 -7.87 17.63 9.37
N TYR A 8 -8.99 16.96 9.11
CA TYR A 8 -9.15 15.58 9.55
C TYR A 8 -8.02 14.72 8.98
N PRO A 9 -7.42 13.83 9.80
CA PRO A 9 -6.43 12.90 9.28
C PRO A 9 -7.08 12.01 8.23
N VAL A 10 -6.28 11.62 7.23
CA VAL A 10 -6.74 10.77 6.13
C VAL A 10 -7.22 9.42 6.66
N ILE A 11 -6.56 8.93 7.70
CA ILE A 11 -6.97 7.74 8.46
C ILE A 11 -7.26 8.17 9.90
N GLN A 12 -8.50 7.96 10.34
CA GLN A 12 -8.94 8.35 11.67
C GLN A 12 -8.11 7.67 12.77
N HIS A 13 -7.89 8.38 13.88
CA HIS A 13 -7.09 7.92 15.01
C HIS A 13 -5.64 7.55 14.65
N SER A 14 -5.07 8.17 13.62
CA SER A 14 -3.71 7.92 13.18
C SER A 14 -2.93 9.22 12.93
N TYR A 15 -1.59 9.12 12.90
CA TYR A 15 -0.68 10.20 12.48
C TYR A 15 -0.67 10.44 10.96
N ALA A 16 -1.56 9.76 10.22
CA ALA A 16 -1.63 9.76 8.78
C ALA A 16 -2.13 11.09 8.21
N SER A 17 -1.18 11.91 7.74
CA SER A 17 -1.47 12.98 6.79
C SER A 17 -1.55 12.41 5.36
N PRO A 18 -2.20 13.10 4.40
CA PRO A 18 -2.19 12.67 3.00
C PRO A 18 -0.77 12.47 2.45
N SER A 19 0.12 13.42 2.74
CA SER A 19 1.50 13.40 2.26
C SER A 19 2.32 12.25 2.84
N THR A 20 2.15 11.94 4.13
CA THR A 20 2.88 10.84 4.77
C THR A 20 2.43 9.48 4.25
N VAL A 21 1.12 9.31 4.01
CA VAL A 21 0.59 8.07 3.43
C VAL A 21 1.08 7.90 2.00
N ALA A 22 1.01 8.97 1.18
CA ALA A 22 1.54 8.96 -0.18
C ALA A 22 3.04 8.63 -0.22
N TRP A 23 3.83 9.19 0.71
CA TRP A 23 5.26 8.91 0.83
C TRP A 23 5.55 7.44 1.14
N VAL A 24 4.83 6.85 2.11
CA VAL A 24 4.98 5.42 2.45
C VAL A 24 4.66 4.52 1.25
N ILE A 25 3.58 4.82 0.52
CA ILE A 25 3.17 4.08 -0.69
C ILE A 25 4.22 4.23 -1.80
N TYR A 26 4.65 5.46 -2.08
CA TYR A 26 5.67 5.77 -3.08
C TYR A 26 6.97 5.02 -2.80
N GLN A 27 7.50 5.14 -1.57
CA GLN A 27 8.70 4.42 -1.18
C GLN A 27 8.54 2.90 -1.31
N LYS A 28 7.36 2.35 -0.99
CA LYS A 28 7.11 0.92 -1.00
C LYS A 28 7.04 0.31 -2.41
N TYR A 29 6.37 1.00 -3.32
CA TYR A 29 6.00 0.45 -4.64
C TYR A 29 6.77 1.07 -5.81
N GLU A 30 7.20 2.32 -5.72
CA GLU A 30 8.02 2.95 -6.77
C GLU A 30 9.52 2.76 -6.50
N LEU A 31 9.95 2.87 -5.24
CA LEU A 31 11.37 2.81 -4.86
C LEU A 31 11.80 1.46 -4.25
N ASP A 32 10.91 0.48 -4.19
CA ASP A 32 11.16 -0.84 -3.62
C ASP A 32 11.76 -0.83 -2.20
N VAL A 33 11.40 0.18 -1.39
CA VAL A 33 11.83 0.29 0.00
C VAL A 33 10.88 -0.54 0.88
N PRO A 34 11.32 -1.66 1.46
CA PRO A 34 10.49 -2.50 2.30
C PRO A 34 10.15 -1.77 3.61
N LEU A 35 8.99 -2.07 4.18
CA LEU A 35 8.47 -1.34 5.36
C LEU A 35 9.39 -1.42 6.59
N TYR A 36 10.20 -2.46 6.75
CA TYR A 36 11.17 -2.50 7.86
C TYR A 36 12.28 -1.45 7.69
N ARG A 37 12.63 -1.10 6.44
CA ARG A 37 13.62 -0.07 6.14
C ARG A 37 13.03 1.33 6.34
N GLN A 38 11.78 1.52 5.93
CA GLN A 38 11.04 2.76 6.24
C GLN A 38 10.86 2.94 7.75
N GLU A 39 10.53 1.88 8.49
CA GLU A 39 10.39 1.92 9.97
C GLU A 39 11.66 2.42 10.65
N LYS A 40 12.83 1.98 10.16
CA LYS A 40 14.12 2.50 10.61
C LYS A 40 14.31 3.97 10.27
N GLU A 41 14.03 4.39 9.03
CA GLU A 41 14.13 5.80 8.61
C GLU A 41 13.27 6.72 9.50
N TRP A 42 12.03 6.33 9.76
CA TRP A 42 11.14 7.10 10.64
C TRP A 42 11.65 7.16 12.08
N ALA A 43 12.20 6.06 12.60
CA ALA A 43 12.82 6.03 13.92
C ALA A 43 14.05 6.96 13.99
N ASP A 44 14.87 7.02 12.94
CA ASP A 44 16.02 7.93 12.84
C ASP A 44 15.57 9.41 12.81
N LEU A 45 14.36 9.70 12.30
CA LEU A 45 13.69 11.01 12.37
C LEU A 45 13.00 11.28 13.71
N GLY A 46 13.09 10.37 14.69
CA GLY A 46 12.47 10.49 16.01
C GLY A 46 10.97 10.17 16.05
N VAL A 47 10.43 9.56 14.99
CA VAL A 47 9.02 9.16 14.89
C VAL A 47 8.90 7.64 14.95
N PRO A 48 8.43 7.05 16.05
CA PRO A 48 8.27 5.60 16.16
C PRO A 48 7.05 5.14 15.33
N LEU A 49 7.23 4.96 14.02
CA LEU A 49 6.19 4.52 13.10
C LEU A 49 6.38 3.04 12.75
N SER A 50 5.49 2.19 13.27
CA SER A 50 5.64 0.74 13.10
C SER A 50 5.31 0.25 11.69
N ARG A 51 5.92 -0.88 11.29
CA ARG A 51 5.55 -1.64 10.09
C ARG A 51 4.06 -1.92 10.01
N ALA A 52 3.44 -2.35 11.11
CA ALA A 52 2.02 -2.68 11.15
C ALA A 52 1.15 -1.45 10.85
N THR A 53 1.53 -0.28 11.39
CA THR A 53 0.85 0.98 11.13
C THR A 53 0.95 1.37 9.66
N MET A 54 2.15 1.31 9.05
CA MET A 54 2.35 1.60 7.64
C MET A 54 1.58 0.63 6.73
N SER A 55 1.62 -0.68 7.03
CA SER A 55 0.84 -1.68 6.30
C SER A 55 -0.66 -1.36 6.37
N TYR A 56 -1.17 -0.97 7.54
CA TYR A 56 -2.56 -0.56 7.69
C TYR A 56 -2.87 0.69 6.85
N TRP A 57 -1.95 1.66 6.79
CA TRP A 57 -2.13 2.86 5.96
C TRP A 57 -2.30 2.53 4.48
N ILE A 58 -1.46 1.63 3.97
CA ILE A 58 -1.53 1.16 2.58
C ILE A 58 -2.88 0.48 2.33
N LEU A 59 -3.29 -0.45 3.20
CA LEU A 59 -4.54 -1.20 3.06
C LEU A 59 -5.79 -0.32 3.16
N ALA A 60 -5.82 0.60 4.13
CA ALA A 60 -6.92 1.54 4.28
C ALA A 60 -7.03 2.44 3.04
N SER A 61 -5.90 2.89 2.49
CA SER A 61 -5.90 3.71 1.29
C SER A 61 -6.45 2.98 0.07
N TYR A 62 -6.09 1.71 -0.08
CA TYR A 62 -6.66 0.88 -1.13
C TYR A 62 -8.18 0.72 -0.95
N ARG A 63 -8.61 0.31 0.24
CA ARG A 63 -10.02 0.06 0.55
C ARG A 63 -10.87 1.30 0.27
N ASP A 64 -10.46 2.45 0.78
CA ASP A 64 -11.29 3.65 0.83
C ASP A 64 -11.24 4.50 -0.46
N TRP A 65 -10.12 4.46 -1.21
CA TRP A 65 -9.93 5.36 -2.36
C TRP A 65 -9.50 4.68 -3.65
N LEU A 66 -8.65 3.66 -3.61
CA LEU A 66 -8.09 3.08 -4.84
C LEU A 66 -8.92 1.93 -5.42
N SER A 67 -9.73 1.25 -4.60
CA SER A 67 -10.53 0.11 -5.06
C SER A 67 -11.48 0.44 -6.24
N PRO A 68 -12.15 1.61 -6.31
CA PRO A 68 -12.98 1.95 -7.47
C PRO A 68 -12.15 2.21 -8.73
N VAL A 69 -10.95 2.78 -8.58
CA VAL A 69 -10.03 3.02 -9.70
C VAL A 69 -9.55 1.70 -10.28
N VAL A 70 -9.14 0.76 -9.42
CA VAL A 70 -8.74 -0.59 -9.84
C VAL A 70 -9.90 -1.32 -10.52
N GLY A 71 -11.12 -1.17 -10.00
CA GLY A 71 -12.34 -1.71 -10.64
C GLY A 71 -12.53 -1.17 -12.06
N LEU A 72 -12.46 0.15 -12.23
CA LEU A 72 -12.59 0.78 -13.54
C LEU A 72 -11.46 0.37 -14.51
N LEU A 73 -10.22 0.29 -14.04
CA LEU A 73 -9.09 -0.20 -14.84
C LEU A 73 -9.34 -1.62 -15.33
N LYS A 74 -9.88 -2.49 -14.47
CA LYS A 74 -10.25 -3.86 -14.84
C LYS A 74 -11.37 -3.89 -15.88
N GLU A 75 -12.42 -3.11 -15.71
CA GLU A 75 -13.50 -3.01 -16.71
C GLU A 75 -12.95 -2.57 -18.07
N LYS A 76 -12.13 -1.52 -18.09
CA LYS A 76 -11.49 -1.00 -19.30
C LYS A 76 -10.54 -1.98 -19.95
N LEU A 77 -9.82 -2.75 -19.15
CA LEU A 77 -8.96 -3.82 -19.63
C LEU A 77 -9.77 -4.91 -20.34
N LEU A 78 -10.90 -5.33 -19.77
CA LEU A 78 -11.76 -6.38 -20.35
C LEU A 78 -12.52 -5.94 -21.61
N GLU A 79 -12.63 -4.64 -21.89
CA GLU A 79 -13.16 -4.11 -23.15
C GLU A 79 -12.18 -4.27 -24.33
N GLN A 80 -10.91 -4.59 -24.09
CA GLN A 80 -9.89 -4.66 -25.14
C GLN A 80 -9.99 -5.96 -25.94
N ASN A 81 -9.77 -5.87 -27.26
CA ASN A 81 -9.77 -7.04 -28.15
C ASN A 81 -8.56 -7.97 -27.93
N TYR A 82 -7.46 -7.42 -27.40
CA TYR A 82 -6.22 -8.14 -27.13
C TYR A 82 -5.72 -7.78 -25.74
N LEU A 83 -5.29 -8.80 -25.00
CA LEU A 83 -4.68 -8.65 -23.68
C LEU A 83 -3.25 -9.17 -23.74
N HIS A 84 -2.30 -8.31 -23.36
CA HIS A 84 -0.92 -8.72 -23.14
C HIS A 84 -0.71 -8.90 -21.64
N ILE A 85 -0.24 -10.07 -21.25
CA ILE A 85 0.05 -10.44 -19.87
C ILE A 85 1.48 -10.96 -19.88
N ASP A 86 2.32 -10.42 -19.00
CA ASP A 86 3.66 -10.93 -18.73
C ASP A 86 3.65 -11.55 -17.34
N GLU A 87 3.91 -12.86 -17.26
CA GLU A 87 3.83 -13.59 -16.01
C GLU A 87 5.00 -13.22 -15.11
N THR A 88 4.71 -12.76 -13.89
CA THR A 88 5.75 -12.52 -12.88
C THR A 88 5.73 -13.64 -11.84
N PRO A 89 6.81 -14.42 -11.68
CA PRO A 89 6.87 -15.46 -10.66
C PRO A 89 6.94 -14.82 -9.27
N VAL A 90 6.09 -15.29 -8.36
CA VAL A 90 5.97 -14.80 -6.98
C VAL A 90 5.72 -15.95 -6.02
N GLN A 91 6.11 -15.76 -4.75
CA GLN A 91 5.82 -16.71 -3.68
C GLN A 91 4.70 -16.18 -2.79
N VAL A 92 3.62 -16.95 -2.67
CA VAL A 92 2.43 -16.56 -1.91
C VAL A 92 2.43 -17.24 -0.55
N LEU A 93 2.45 -16.45 0.53
CA LEU A 93 2.61 -16.97 1.89
C LEU A 93 1.45 -17.87 2.37
N LEU A 94 0.22 -17.61 1.92
CA LEU A 94 -1.00 -18.26 2.40
C LEU A 94 -1.87 -18.76 1.24
N GLU A 95 -1.25 -19.39 0.25
CA GLU A 95 -1.97 -19.97 -0.89
C GLU A 95 -2.67 -21.28 -0.47
N PRO A 96 -4.00 -21.42 -0.67
CA PRO A 96 -4.72 -22.63 -0.31
C PRO A 96 -4.16 -23.87 -1.02
N GLY A 97 -3.77 -24.89 -0.24
CA GLY A 97 -3.31 -26.17 -0.77
C GLY A 97 -1.89 -26.17 -1.36
N ARG A 98 -1.11 -25.09 -1.21
CA ARG A 98 0.27 -25.00 -1.72
C ARG A 98 1.25 -24.53 -0.65
N LYS A 99 2.52 -24.91 -0.79
CA LYS A 99 3.58 -24.48 0.13
C LYS A 99 3.99 -23.05 -0.22
N ASN A 100 4.34 -22.27 0.79
CA ASN A 100 4.80 -20.88 0.63
C ASN A 100 6.15 -20.74 -0.12
N THR A 101 6.87 -21.84 -0.36
CA THR A 101 8.11 -21.87 -1.15
C THR A 101 7.87 -22.26 -2.62
N THR A 102 6.63 -22.55 -3.00
CA THR A 102 6.28 -22.90 -4.37
C THR A 102 6.11 -21.62 -5.19
N ASP A 103 6.64 -21.63 -6.41
CA ASP A 103 6.44 -20.52 -7.34
C ASP A 103 4.99 -20.49 -7.83
N SER A 104 4.40 -19.31 -7.77
CA SER A 104 3.10 -18.95 -8.30
C SER A 104 3.27 -17.80 -9.28
N TYR A 105 2.25 -17.52 -10.08
CA TYR A 105 2.36 -16.56 -11.17
C TYR A 105 1.27 -15.51 -11.03
N MET A 106 1.67 -14.24 -11.19
CA MET A 106 0.78 -13.07 -11.25
C MET A 106 0.65 -12.57 -12.68
#